data_AF-A0A1E3P5S6-F1
#
_entry.id   AF-A0A1E3P5S6-F1
#
_cell.length_a   1.000
_cell.length_b   1.000
_cell.length_c   1.000
_cell.angle_alpha   90.00
_cell.angle_beta   90.00
_cell.angle_gamma   90.00
#
_symmetry.space_group_name_H-M   'P 1'
#
loop_
_entity.id
_entity.type
_entity.pdbx_description
1 polymer ?
#
loop_
_entity_poly.entity_id
_entity_poly.type
_entity_poly.pdbx_seq_one_letter_code
_entity_poly.pdbx_strand_id
1 'polypeptide(L)'
;KFKINRSQLEVFRFTFYLMTPIAVMYYVGVDADKKFNVPGFWPDPETTNKIPKERHEIQAELARMKRERIEKRQRLEEKLKNEYGVDLEEEKAKL
;
A
#
# COMPACT_ATOMS: atom_id res chain seq x y z
N LYS A 1 -19.62 -33.89 -49.34
CA LYS A 1 -18.48 -32.95 -49.25
C LYS A 1 -19.02 -31.63 -48.71
N PHE A 2 -18.70 -31.25 -47.47
CA PHE A 2 -19.19 -30.00 -46.89
C PHE A 2 -18.64 -28.82 -47.72
N LYS A 3 -19.53 -28.07 -48.37
CA LYS A 3 -19.18 -26.82 -49.07
C LYS A 3 -19.50 -25.68 -48.12
N ILE A 4 -18.46 -25.05 -47.57
CA ILE A 4 -18.59 -23.83 -46.79
C ILE A 4 -18.59 -22.65 -47.77
N ASN A 5 -19.62 -21.81 -47.70
CA ASN A 5 -19.73 -20.60 -48.50
C ASN A 5 -18.90 -19.45 -47.89
N ARG A 6 -18.45 -18.50 -48.71
CA ARG A 6 -17.64 -17.35 -48.26
C ARG A 6 -18.32 -16.56 -47.15
N SER A 7 -19.61 -16.29 -47.27
CA SER A 7 -20.39 -15.59 -46.24
C SER A 7 -20.41 -16.36 -44.90
N GLN A 8 -20.40 -17.69 -44.92
CA GLN A 8 -20.32 -18.49 -43.70
C GLN A 8 -18.95 -18.37 -43.02
N LEU A 9 -17.86 -18.24 -43.79
CA LEU A 9 -16.53 -17.96 -43.25
C LEU A 9 -16.42 -16.55 -42.66
N GLU A 10 -17.04 -15.57 -43.29
CA GLU A 10 -17.07 -14.19 -42.79
C GLU A 10 -17.84 -14.08 -41.47
N VAL A 11 -18.99 -14.75 -41.37
CA VAL A 11 -19.77 -14.84 -40.11
C VAL A 11 -18.99 -15.58 -39.02
N PHE A 12 -18.29 -16.68 -39.37
CA PHE A 12 -17.43 -17.37 -38.43
C PHE A 12 -16.29 -16.47 -37.92
N ARG A 13 -15.60 -15.77 -38.81
CA ARG A 13 -14.49 -14.86 -38.45
C ARG A 13 -14.98 -13.74 -37.53
N PHE A 14 -16.12 -13.13 -37.85
CA PHE A 14 -16.74 -12.11 -37.03
C PHE A 14 -17.10 -12.65 -35.63
N THR A 15 -17.77 -13.80 -35.57
CA THR A 15 -18.18 -14.43 -34.30
C THR A 15 -16.97 -14.81 -33.47
N PHE A 16 -15.93 -15.36 -34.08
CA PHE A 16 -14.69 -15.70 -33.39
C PHE A 16 -14.02 -14.46 -32.81
N TYR A 17 -13.87 -13.38 -33.57
CA TYR A 17 -13.27 -12.15 -33.07
C TYR A 17 -14.10 -11.44 -32.00
N LEU A 18 -15.43 -11.58 -32.03
CA LEU A 18 -16.30 -11.03 -30.99
C LEU A 18 -16.26 -11.89 -29.73
N MET A 19 -16.43 -13.20 -29.86
CA MET A 19 -16.57 -14.11 -28.70
C MET A 19 -15.24 -14.40 -28.01
N THR A 20 -14.12 -14.42 -28.73
CA THR A 20 -12.80 -14.72 -28.15
C THR A 20 -12.42 -13.77 -27.00
N PRO A 21 -12.42 -12.43 -27.16
CA PRO A 21 -12.07 -11.54 -26.05
C PRO A 21 -13.09 -11.62 -24.92
N ILE A 22 -14.40 -11.75 -25.22
CA ILE A 22 -15.45 -11.88 -24.20
C ILE A 22 -15.23 -13.15 -23.36
N ALA A 23 -14.93 -14.28 -24.01
CA ALA A 23 -14.64 -15.53 -23.34
C ALA A 23 -13.37 -15.45 -22.48
N VAL A 24 -12.31 -14.81 -22.98
CA VAL A 24 -11.09 -14.57 -22.21
C VAL A 24 -11.38 -13.72 -20.98
N MET A 25 -12.12 -12.61 -21.13
CA MET A 25 -12.51 -11.75 -20.01
C MET A 25 -13.41 -12.47 -19.01
N TYR A 26 -14.33 -13.32 -19.46
CA TYR A 26 -15.17 -14.11 -18.55
C TYR A 26 -14.34 -15.16 -17.80
N TYR A 27 -13.44 -15.86 -18.48
CA TYR A 27 -12.57 -16.84 -17.85
C TYR A 27 -11.60 -16.20 -16.86
N VAL A 28 -10.91 -15.13 -17.26
CA VAL A 28 -9.92 -14.45 -16.42
C VAL A 28 -10.59 -13.62 -15.34
N GLY A 29 -11.62 -12.84 -15.68
CA GLY A 29 -12.14 -11.76 -14.86
C GLY A 29 -13.02 -12.18 -13.68
N VAL A 30 -13.68 -13.33 -13.74
CA VAL A 30 -14.56 -13.78 -12.63
C VAL A 30 -13.76 -14.03 -11.35
N ASP A 31 -12.55 -14.59 -11.46
CA ASP A 31 -11.70 -14.95 -10.32
C ASP A 31 -10.22 -14.71 -10.65
N ALA A 32 -9.90 -13.52 -11.15
CA ALA A 32 -8.52 -13.19 -11.56
C ALA A 32 -7.54 -13.33 -10.40
N ASP A 33 -7.91 -12.85 -9.22
CA ASP A 33 -7.09 -12.95 -8.02
C ASP A 33 -6.77 -14.42 -7.70
N LYS A 34 -7.78 -15.28 -7.55
CA LYS A 34 -7.55 -16.70 -7.25
C LYS A 34 -6.73 -17.44 -8.32
N LYS A 35 -6.88 -17.08 -9.61
CA LYS A 35 -6.21 -17.78 -10.73
C LYS A 35 -4.77 -17.32 -10.95
N PHE A 36 -4.46 -16.06 -10.66
CA PHE A 36 -3.17 -15.45 -10.95
C PHE A 36 -2.41 -14.99 -9.69
N ASN A 37 -2.96 -15.21 -8.49
CA ASN A 37 -2.26 -14.91 -7.25
C ASN A 37 -1.05 -15.84 -7.09
N VAL A 38 0.08 -15.24 -6.78
CA VAL A 38 1.33 -15.95 -6.49
C VAL A 38 1.41 -16.12 -4.97
N PRO A 39 1.52 -17.37 -4.46
CA PRO A 39 1.64 -17.61 -3.03
C PRO A 39 2.83 -16.84 -2.45
N GLY A 40 2.58 -16.03 -1.41
CA GLY A 40 3.61 -15.22 -0.76
C GLY A 40 4.07 -13.99 -1.55
N PHE A 41 3.30 -13.54 -2.55
CA PHE A 41 3.59 -12.27 -3.24
C PHE A 41 3.53 -11.07 -2.29
N TRP A 42 2.53 -11.05 -1.41
CA TRP A 42 2.39 -10.03 -0.39
C TRP A 42 3.06 -10.45 0.91
N PRO A 43 3.72 -9.52 1.63
CA PRO A 43 4.21 -9.79 2.98
C PRO A 43 3.04 -10.18 3.88
N ASP A 44 3.31 -11.09 4.82
CA ASP A 44 2.30 -11.57 5.76
C ASP A 44 1.62 -10.37 6.45
N PRO A 45 0.27 -10.26 6.42
CA PRO A 45 -0.46 -9.22 7.11
C PRO A 45 -0.07 -9.06 8.59
N GLU A 46 0.37 -10.14 9.24
CA GLU A 46 0.84 -10.12 10.63
C GLU A 46 2.20 -9.47 10.80
N THR A 47 3.06 -9.52 9.78
CA THR A 47 4.39 -8.88 9.77
C THR A 47 4.34 -7.40 9.41
N THR A 48 3.21 -6.95 8.86
CA THR A 48 3.04 -5.57 8.41
C THR A 48 2.70 -4.66 9.59
N ASN A 49 3.10 -3.40 9.53
CA ASN A 49 2.72 -2.41 10.53
C ASN A 49 1.19 -2.30 10.61
N LYS A 50 0.63 -2.66 11.77
CA LYS A 50 -0.80 -2.57 12.05
C LYS A 50 -1.13 -1.17 12.53
N ILE A 51 -1.63 -0.34 11.62
CA ILE A 51 -2.11 1.00 11.96
C ILE A 51 -3.33 0.85 12.88
N PRO A 52 -3.35 1.53 14.05
CA PRO A 52 -4.52 1.57 14.92
C PRO A 52 -5.74 2.09 14.16
N LYS A 53 -6.86 1.35 14.19
CA LYS A 53 -8.08 1.72 13.46
C LYS A 53 -9.11 2.39 14.36
N GLU A 54 -9.09 2.06 15.64
CA GLU A 54 -10.04 2.58 16.61
C GLU A 54 -9.60 3.92 17.20
N ARG A 55 -10.57 4.81 17.46
CA ARG A 55 -10.29 6.17 17.95
C ARG A 55 -9.46 6.22 19.24
N HIS A 56 -9.72 5.30 20.15
CA HIS A 56 -9.02 5.25 21.44
C HIS A 56 -7.58 4.77 21.30
N GLU A 57 -7.33 3.77 20.43
CA GLU A 57 -5.98 3.27 20.12
C GLU A 57 -5.15 4.36 19.44
N ILE A 58 -5.75 5.12 18.50
CA ILE A 58 -5.10 6.24 17.83
C ILE A 58 -4.66 7.30 18.84
N GLN A 59 -5.51 7.65 19.81
CA GLN A 59 -5.17 8.64 20.85
C GLN A 59 -4.04 8.15 21.76
N ALA A 60 -4.04 6.87 22.12
CA ALA A 60 -2.99 6.26 22.92
C ALA A 60 -1.63 6.29 22.20
N GLU A 61 -1.62 5.92 20.92
CA GLU A 61 -0.42 5.91 20.09
C GLU A 61 0.11 7.34 19.83
N LEU A 62 -0.77 8.32 19.63
CA LEU A 62 -0.39 9.73 19.55
C LEU A 62 0.23 10.25 20.86
N ALA A 63 -0.32 9.85 22.01
CA ALA A 63 0.23 10.20 23.31
C ALA A 63 1.63 9.58 23.51
N ARG A 64 1.82 8.32 23.10
CA ARG A 64 3.13 7.65 23.09
C ARG A 64 4.15 8.42 22.24
N MET A 65 3.80 8.73 20.99
CA MET A 65 4.65 9.51 20.07
C MET A 65 5.02 10.90 20.64
N LYS A 66 4.07 11.58 21.31
CA LYS A 66 4.32 12.89 21.91
C LYS A 66 5.33 12.80 23.06
N ARG A 67 5.24 11.78 23.90
CA ARG A 67 6.19 11.55 25.01
C ARG A 67 7.60 11.27 24.48
N GLU A 68 7.73 10.38 23.51
CA GLU A 68 9.02 10.06 22.89
C GLU A 68 9.67 11.29 22.24
N ARG A 69 8.89 12.15 21.59
CA ARG A 69 9.39 13.42 21.04
C ARG A 69 9.94 14.34 22.11
N ILE A 70 9.23 14.51 23.22
CA ILE A 70 9.66 15.38 24.33
C ILE A 70 10.92 14.83 24.98
N GLU A 71 10.97 13.53 25.27
CA GLU A 71 12.15 12.89 25.85
C GLU A 71 13.37 12.99 24.93
N LYS A 72 13.19 12.76 23.63
CA LYS A 72 14.27 12.91 22.64
C LYS A 72 14.77 14.36 22.61
N ARG A 73 13.87 15.33 22.67
CA ARG A 73 14.22 16.75 22.70
C ARG A 73 15.01 17.10 23.97
N GLN A 74 14.54 16.67 25.15
CA GLN A 74 15.24 16.89 26.41
C GLN A 74 16.64 16.26 26.42
N ARG A 75 16.77 15.01 25.97
CA ARG A 75 18.08 14.35 25.85
C ARG A 75 19.03 15.09 24.92
N LEU A 76 18.52 15.68 23.84
CA LEU A 76 19.35 16.49 22.93
C LEU A 76 19.75 17.82 23.58
N GLU A 77 18.82 18.51 24.24
CA GLU A 77 19.09 19.76 24.97
C GLU A 77 20.13 19.54 26.09
N GLU A 78 20.01 18.45 26.86
CA GLU A 78 20.98 18.06 27.89
C GLU A 78 22.36 17.74 27.31
N LYS A 79 22.42 17.01 26.18
CA LYS A 79 23.69 16.73 25.49
C LYS A 79 24.35 18.01 24.98
N LEU A 80 23.59 18.90 24.36
CA LEU A 80 24.09 20.21 23.91
C LEU A 80 24.68 21.02 25.07
N LYS A 81 23.98 21.05 26.21
CA LYS A 81 24.42 21.78 27.39
C LYS A 81 25.69 21.18 28.01
N ASN A 82 25.74 19.85 28.13
CA ASN A 82 26.84 19.15 28.81
C ASN A 82 28.12 19.05 27.95
N GLU A 83 27.98 18.79 26.65
CA GLU A 83 29.14 18.55 25.76
C GLU A 83 29.64 19.84 25.10
N TYR A 84 28.74 20.79 24.78
CA TYR A 84 29.08 21.98 24.00
C TYR A 84 28.94 23.29 24.79
N GLY A 85 28.39 23.26 26.01
CA GLY A 85 28.21 24.45 26.84
C GLY A 85 27.26 25.49 26.24
N VAL A 86 26.50 25.13 25.20
CA VAL A 86 25.54 26.00 24.52
C VAL A 86 24.19 25.87 25.23
N ASP A 87 23.74 26.96 25.85
CA ASP A 87 22.39 27.04 26.40
C ASP A 87 21.42 27.57 25.33
N LEU A 88 20.63 26.65 24.77
CA LEU A 88 19.64 26.93 23.72
C LEU A 88 18.58 27.96 24.16
N GLU A 89 18.30 28.08 25.45
CA GLU A 89 17.29 29.03 25.94
C GLU A 89 17.87 30.46 25.98
N GLU A 90 19.15 30.63 26.29
CA GLU A 90 19.83 31.92 26.20
C GLU A 90 20.04 32.38 24.74
N GLU A 91 20.31 31.43 23.84
CA GLU A 91 20.50 31.72 22.42
C GLU A 91 19.18 32.12 21.74
N LYS A 92 18.06 31.47 22.08
CA LYS A 92 16.72 31.87 21.62
C LYS A 92 16.27 33.22 22.17
N ALA A 93 16.63 33.58 23.40
CA ALA A 93 16.27 34.87 24.01
C ALA A 93 17.01 36.06 23.38
N LYS A 94 18.10 35.81 22.65
CA LYS A 94 18.87 36.81 21.91
C LYS A 94 18.35 37.05 20.48
N LEU A 95 17.43 36.20 19.99
CA LEU A 95 16.80 36.29 18.67
C LEU A 95 15.48 37.08 18.75
#